data_AF-A0A7V6PY62-F1
#
_entry.id   AF-A0A7V6PY62-F1
#
_cell.length_a   1.000
_cell.length_b   1.000
_cell.length_c   1.000
_cell.angle_alpha   90.00
_cell.angle_beta   90.00
_cell.angle_gamma   90.00
#
_symmetry.space_group_name_H-M   'P 1'
#
loop_
_entity.id
_entity.type
_entity.pdbx_description
1 polymer ?
#
loop_
_entity_poly.entity_id
_entity_poly.type
_entity_poly.pdbx_seq_one_letter_code
_entity_poly.pdbx_strand_id
1 'polypeptide(L)'
;MLDFLIEEYRCANSDKVSYCGYSFIEGSFKNYLVKRIKPKLDDENWTQELINMAVEMTGFSAENFEEIFRNKENYSCWRIGEVVAECILEDSGKARFYYDSCRDLKNPYANNTGADIVGFVT
;
A
#
# COMPACT_ATOMS: atom_id res chain seq x y z
N MET A 1 5.30 15.33 10.52
CA MET A 1 5.05 15.39 9.06
C MET A 1 6.21 14.67 8.40
N LEU A 2 5.95 13.89 7.35
CA LEU A 2 6.98 13.10 6.68
C LEU A 2 8.05 14.02 6.08
N ASP A 3 9.31 13.72 6.32
CA ASP A 3 10.48 14.54 5.94
C ASP A 3 10.69 14.63 4.43
N PHE A 4 10.08 13.73 3.66
CA PHE A 4 10.11 13.69 2.20
C PHE A 4 8.93 14.39 1.51
N LEU A 5 8.05 15.04 2.28
CA LEU A 5 6.91 15.80 1.77
C LEU A 5 7.03 17.30 2.11
N ILE A 6 6.66 18.15 1.17
CA ILE A 6 6.55 19.61 1.33
C ILE A 6 5.07 19.98 1.29
N GLU A 7 4.61 20.78 2.26
CA GLU A 7 3.28 21.38 2.20
C GLU A 7 3.28 22.52 1.16
N GLU A 8 2.53 22.36 0.08
CA GLU A 8 2.41 23.36 -0.99
C GLU A 8 1.23 24.31 -0.76
N TYR A 9 0.21 23.82 -0.05
CA TYR A 9 -1.06 24.52 0.07
C TYR A 9 -1.75 24.16 1.39
N ARG A 10 -2.39 25.16 2.00
CA ARG A 10 -3.24 24.98 3.18
C ARG A 10 -4.43 25.94 3.12
N CYS A 11 -5.62 25.40 3.33
CA CYS A 11 -6.81 26.18 3.68
C CYS A 11 -7.24 25.83 5.09
N ALA A 12 -7.02 26.78 6.00
CA ALA A 12 -7.51 26.72 7.36
C ALA A 12 -8.67 27.72 7.48
N ASN A 13 -9.88 27.21 7.65
CA ASN A 13 -11.07 28.02 7.86
C ASN A 13 -11.74 27.54 9.14
N SER A 14 -12.01 28.43 10.11
CA SER A 14 -12.51 28.04 11.43
C SER A 14 -13.88 27.36 11.38
N ASP A 15 -14.66 27.70 10.36
CA ASP A 15 -16.08 27.32 10.26
C ASP A 15 -16.31 26.20 9.23
N LYS A 16 -15.23 25.67 8.62
CA LYS A 16 -15.29 24.62 7.58
C LYS A 16 -14.17 23.60 7.77
N VAL A 17 -14.26 22.49 7.02
CA VAL A 17 -13.19 21.49 6.96
C VAL A 17 -11.89 22.15 6.49
N SER A 18 -10.83 22.01 7.27
CA SER A 18 -9.48 22.43 6.88
C SER A 18 -8.81 21.33 6.05
N TYR A 19 -8.01 21.73 5.07
CA TYR A 19 -7.30 20.79 4.20
C TYR A 19 -5.96 21.37 3.77
N CYS A 20 -5.03 20.48 3.45
CA CYS A 20 -3.68 20.81 2.99
C CYS A 20 -3.28 19.89 1.84
N GLY A 21 -2.44 20.42 0.95
CA GLY A 21 -1.86 19.71 -0.17
C GLY A 21 -0.37 19.51 0.05
N TYR A 22 0.12 18.33 -0.29
CA TYR A 22 1.53 17.97 -0.17
C TYR A 22 2.11 17.58 -1.53
N SER A 23 3.38 17.89 -1.73
CA SER A 23 4.19 17.44 -2.84
C SER A 23 5.40 16.67 -2.33
N PHE A 24 5.84 15.68 -3.09
CA PHE A 24 7.09 14.99 -2.83
C PHE A 24 8.28 15.90 -3.15
N ILE A 25 9.30 15.88 -2.29
CA ILE A 25 10.61 16.46 -2.62
C ILE A 25 11.13 15.82 -3.91
N GLU A 26 11.82 16.61 -4.75
CA GLU A 26 12.39 16.12 -5.99
C GLU A 26 13.25 14.85 -5.77
N GLY A 27 12.99 13.81 -6.56
CA GLY A 27 13.66 12.51 -6.46
C GLY A 27 13.17 11.59 -5.32
N SER A 28 12.47 12.10 -4.31
CA SER A 28 11.99 11.29 -3.18
C SER A 28 10.85 10.34 -3.57
N PHE A 29 9.98 10.76 -4.49
CA PHE A 29 8.82 9.96 -4.92
C PHE A 29 9.24 8.62 -5.52
N LYS A 30 10.25 8.59 -6.40
CA LYS A 30 10.74 7.34 -7.01
C LYS A 30 11.28 6.37 -5.95
N ASN A 31 12.04 6.90 -4.98
CA ASN A 31 12.57 6.09 -3.88
C ASN A 31 11.43 5.54 -3.01
N TYR A 32 10.40 6.34 -2.75
CA TYR A 32 9.21 5.93 -2.02
C TYR A 32 8.42 4.83 -2.75
N LEU A 33 8.22 4.99 -4.06
CA LEU A 33 7.57 3.98 -4.91
C LEU A 33 8.29 2.62 -4.84
N VAL A 34 9.62 2.62 -4.96
CA VAL A 34 10.40 1.36 -4.99
C VAL A 34 10.50 0.71 -3.61
N LYS A 35 10.72 1.48 -2.55
CA LYS A 35 11.02 0.92 -1.22
C LYS A 35 9.80 0.65 -0.35
N ARG A 36 8.72 1.42 -0.52
CA ARG A 36 7.53 1.35 0.33
C ARG A 36 6.30 0.85 -0.40
N ILE A 37 6.05 1.38 -1.60
CA ILE A 37 4.82 1.10 -2.35
C ILE A 37 4.88 -0.25 -3.04
N LYS A 38 5.97 -0.54 -3.77
CA LYS A 38 6.13 -1.79 -4.50
C LYS A 38 6.01 -3.04 -3.60
N PRO A 39 6.72 -3.14 -2.45
CA PRO A 39 6.58 -4.31 -1.59
C PRO A 39 5.16 -4.53 -1.04
N LYS A 40 4.39 -3.45 -0.83
CA LYS A 40 2.97 -3.52 -0.42
C LYS A 40 2.08 -3.96 -1.58
N LEU A 41 2.26 -3.38 -2.77
CA LEU A 41 1.52 -3.76 -3.98
C LEU A 41 1.73 -5.23 -4.37
N ASP A 42 2.98 -5.69 -4.31
CA ASP A 42 3.38 -7.06 -4.63
C ASP A 42 3.06 -8.04 -3.48
N ASP A 43 2.61 -7.54 -2.31
CA ASP A 43 2.34 -8.30 -1.09
C ASP A 43 3.51 -9.26 -0.76
N GLU A 44 4.74 -8.73 -0.84
CA GLU A 44 5.98 -9.54 -0.81
C GLU A 44 6.10 -10.35 0.48
N ASN A 45 5.74 -9.74 1.62
CA ASN A 45 5.79 -10.40 2.93
C ASN A 45 4.89 -11.63 2.99
N TRP A 46 3.64 -11.50 2.56
CA TRP A 46 2.68 -12.61 2.58
C TRP A 46 2.98 -13.67 1.55
N THR A 47 3.44 -13.24 0.37
CA THR A 47 3.91 -14.17 -0.65
C THR A 47 5.03 -15.04 -0.10
N GLN A 48 5.98 -14.45 0.63
CA GLN A 48 7.06 -15.19 1.28
C GLN A 48 6.55 -16.13 2.38
N GLU A 49 5.60 -15.68 3.22
CA GLU A 49 4.97 -16.52 4.25
C GLU A 49 4.24 -17.73 3.64
N LEU A 50 3.50 -17.52 2.55
CA LEU A 50 2.81 -18.57 1.81
C LEU A 50 3.79 -19.59 1.21
N ILE A 51 4.90 -19.12 0.62
CA ILE A 51 5.93 -20.00 0.08
C ILE A 51 6.51 -20.87 1.20
N ASN A 52 6.89 -20.26 2.33
CA ASN A 52 7.47 -20.99 3.46
C ASN A 52 6.52 -22.09 3.97
N MET A 53 5.23 -21.76 4.13
CA MET A 53 4.21 -22.73 4.54
C MET A 53 4.04 -23.85 3.50
N ALA A 54 4.00 -23.52 2.21
CA ALA A 54 3.83 -24.51 1.14
C ALA A 54 5.01 -25.48 1.05
N VAL A 55 6.24 -24.98 1.21
CA VAL A 55 7.45 -25.80 1.27
C VAL A 55 7.41 -26.74 2.47
N GLU A 56 7.07 -26.24 3.65
CA GLU A 56 6.96 -27.04 4.87
C GLU A 56 5.92 -28.16 4.75
N MET A 57 4.74 -27.86 4.17
CA MET A 57 3.65 -28.83 4.05
C MET A 57 3.87 -29.88 2.97
N THR A 58 4.55 -29.54 1.87
CA THR A 58 4.59 -30.40 0.67
C THR A 58 5.95 -31.02 0.39
N GLY A 59 7.04 -30.43 0.91
CA GLY A 59 8.41 -30.80 0.59
C GLY A 59 8.87 -30.41 -0.82
N PHE A 60 8.06 -29.70 -1.61
CA PHE A 60 8.48 -29.14 -2.90
C PHE A 60 9.43 -27.95 -2.72
N SER A 61 10.20 -27.61 -3.77
CA SER A 61 11.11 -26.45 -3.72
C SER A 61 10.34 -25.13 -3.74
N ALA A 62 10.94 -24.10 -3.12
CA ALA A 62 10.37 -22.75 -3.07
C ALA A 62 10.18 -22.15 -4.48
N GLU A 63 11.09 -22.43 -5.41
CA GLU A 63 11.06 -21.90 -6.78
C GLU A 63 9.76 -22.25 -7.51
N ASN A 64 9.27 -23.48 -7.31
CA ASN A 64 8.00 -23.93 -7.90
C ASN A 64 6.82 -23.06 -7.43
N PHE A 65 6.81 -22.68 -6.16
CA PHE A 65 5.75 -21.86 -5.58
C PHE A 65 5.90 -20.38 -5.90
N GLU A 66 7.12 -19.86 -5.94
CA GLU A 66 7.39 -18.49 -6.33
C GLU A 66 6.90 -18.17 -7.75
N GLU A 67 6.96 -19.13 -8.68
CA GLU A 67 6.43 -18.96 -10.02
C GLU A 67 4.89 -18.90 -10.00
N ILE A 68 4.25 -19.82 -9.27
CA ILE A 68 2.79 -19.90 -9.15
C ILE A 68 2.21 -18.65 -8.48
N PHE A 69 2.86 -18.15 -7.43
CA PHE A 69 2.40 -16.98 -6.67
C PHE A 69 2.79 -15.64 -7.30
N ARG A 70 3.66 -15.64 -8.32
CA ARG A 70 3.93 -14.46 -9.15
C ARG A 70 2.73 -14.16 -10.05
N ASN A 71 1.66 -13.67 -9.44
CA ASN A 71 0.47 -13.25 -10.16
C ASN A 71 0.70 -11.82 -10.67
N LYS A 72 0.95 -11.69 -11.98
CA LYS A 72 1.69 -10.57 -12.57
C LYS A 72 0.78 -9.72 -13.47
N GLU A 73 -0.39 -9.34 -12.96
CA GLU A 73 -1.16 -8.29 -13.64
C GLU A 73 -0.49 -6.93 -13.43
N ASN A 74 -0.44 -6.13 -14.49
CA ASN A 74 0.09 -4.77 -14.38
C ASN A 74 -0.87 -3.93 -13.52
N TYR A 75 -0.33 -3.27 -12.49
CA TYR A 75 -1.12 -2.33 -11.70
C TYR A 75 -1.52 -1.12 -12.53
N SER A 76 -2.80 -0.74 -12.45
CA SER A 76 -3.29 0.51 -13.01
C SER A 76 -2.71 1.72 -12.25
N CYS A 77 -2.57 2.87 -12.93
CA CYS A 77 -2.10 4.09 -12.28
C CYS A 77 -2.96 4.51 -11.09
N TRP A 78 -4.28 4.35 -11.18
CA TRP A 78 -5.20 4.67 -10.08
C TRP A 78 -4.90 3.81 -8.84
N ARG A 79 -4.60 2.53 -9.04
CA ARG A 79 -4.30 1.62 -7.94
C ARG A 79 -2.99 1.97 -7.24
N ILE A 80 -1.97 2.32 -8.02
CA ILE A 80 -0.70 2.83 -7.47
C ILE A 80 -0.97 4.09 -6.64
N GLY A 81 -1.84 4.99 -7.13
CA GLY A 81 -2.26 6.20 -6.41
C GLY A 81 -2.91 5.91 -5.06
N GLU A 82 -3.83 4.94 -5.00
CA GLU A 82 -4.48 4.51 -3.74
C GLU A 82 -3.45 4.00 -2.72
N VAL A 83 -2.56 3.10 -3.13
CA VAL A 83 -1.54 2.56 -2.22
C VAL A 83 -0.56 3.63 -1.76
N VAL A 84 -0.24 4.61 -2.62
CA VAL A 84 0.54 5.80 -2.21
C VAL A 84 -0.19 6.57 -1.10
N ALA A 85 -1.49 6.83 -1.25
CA ALA A 85 -2.28 7.56 -0.27
C ALA A 85 -2.35 6.80 1.07
N GLU A 86 -2.62 5.50 1.04
CA GLU A 86 -2.62 4.64 2.24
C GLU A 86 -1.27 4.69 2.96
N CYS A 87 -0.16 4.46 2.24
CA CYS A 87 1.16 4.41 2.85
C CYS A 87 1.54 5.76 3.46
N ILE A 88 1.20 6.89 2.83
CA ILE A 88 1.42 8.23 3.42
C ILE A 88 0.64 8.38 4.73
N LEU A 89 -0.62 7.94 4.77
CA LEU A 89 -1.44 8.02 5.97
C LEU A 89 -0.89 7.13 7.09
N GLU A 90 -0.44 5.90 6.77
CA GLU A 90 0.21 4.98 7.71
C GLU A 90 1.52 5.55 8.25
N ASP A 91 2.40 5.99 7.35
CA ASP A 91 3.73 6.49 7.69
C ASP A 91 3.62 7.80 8.47
N SER A 92 2.55 8.59 8.27
CA SER A 92 2.25 9.78 9.08
C SER A 92 1.87 9.46 10.53
N GLY A 93 1.62 8.18 10.84
CA GLY A 93 1.20 7.69 12.14
C GLY A 93 -0.27 7.92 12.48
N LYS A 94 -1.07 8.40 11.52
CA LYS A 94 -2.46 8.83 11.76
C LYS A 94 -3.52 7.79 11.41
N ALA A 95 -3.17 6.79 10.60
CA ALA A 95 -4.09 5.74 10.18
C ALA A 95 -3.38 4.39 10.13
N ARG A 96 -4.15 3.29 10.14
CA ARG A 96 -3.65 1.92 10.00
C ARG A 96 -4.56 1.14 9.06
N PHE A 97 -4.03 0.61 7.96
CA PHE A 97 -4.79 -0.29 7.09
C PHE A 97 -4.39 -1.73 7.40
N TYR A 98 -5.26 -2.45 8.11
CA TYR A 98 -4.98 -3.82 8.56
C TYR A 98 -5.11 -4.87 7.46
N TYR A 99 -5.82 -4.53 6.39
CA TYR A 99 -6.06 -5.43 5.27
C TYR A 99 -5.29 -4.93 4.06
N ASP A 100 -4.49 -5.81 3.47
CA ASP A 100 -3.84 -5.50 2.21
C ASP A 100 -4.87 -5.57 1.10
N SER A 101 -5.18 -4.41 0.51
CA SER A 101 -6.22 -4.29 -0.51
C SER A 101 -5.91 -5.15 -1.73
N CYS A 102 -4.67 -5.60 -1.94
CA CYS A 102 -4.30 -6.48 -3.05
C CYS A 102 -4.83 -7.91 -2.88
N ARG A 103 -5.12 -8.33 -1.64
CA ARG A 103 -5.68 -9.66 -1.36
C ARG A 103 -7.16 -9.73 -1.66
N ASP A 104 -7.90 -8.67 -1.36
CA ASP A 104 -9.34 -8.59 -1.65
C ASP A 104 -9.62 -8.66 -3.16
N LEU A 105 -8.76 -8.05 -3.98
CA LEU A 105 -8.86 -8.10 -5.45
C LEU A 105 -8.72 -9.52 -6.03
N LYS A 106 -8.14 -10.47 -5.29
CA LYS A 106 -8.05 -11.88 -5.74
C LYS A 106 -9.39 -12.62 -5.61
N ASN A 107 -10.36 -12.04 -4.90
CA ASN A 107 -11.72 -12.55 -4.85
C ASN A 107 -12.61 -11.76 -5.85
N PRO A 108 -13.08 -12.38 -6.95
CA PRO A 108 -13.90 -11.72 -7.95
C PRO A 108 -15.27 -11.24 -7.43
N TYR A 109 -15.67 -11.66 -6.21
CA TYR A 109 -16.89 -11.23 -5.54
C TYR A 109 -16.62 -10.28 -4.36
N ALA A 110 -15.37 -9.91 -4.09
CA ALA A 110 -15.06 -8.93 -3.05
C ALA A 110 -15.43 -7.53 -3.53
N ASN A 111 -15.98 -6.74 -2.61
CA ASN A 111 -16.09 -5.30 -2.82
C ASN A 111 -14.67 -4.72 -2.75
N ASN A 112 -14.37 -3.76 -3.62
CA ASN A 112 -13.14 -2.99 -3.50
C ASN A 112 -13.21 -2.24 -2.18
N THR A 113 -12.37 -2.63 -1.23
CA THR A 113 -12.05 -1.81 -0.07
C THR A 113 -11.33 -0.61 -0.65
N GLY A 114 -12.08 0.46 -0.97
CA GLY A 114 -11.49 1.73 -1.36
C GLY A 114 -10.71 2.30 -0.18
N ALA A 115 -10.42 3.60 -0.21
CA ALA A 115 -10.05 4.34 0.99
C ALA A 115 -11.22 4.44 2.00
N ASP A 116 -11.88 3.32 2.31
CA ASP A 116 -12.75 3.15 3.45
C ASP A 116 -11.85 3.29 4.67
N ILE A 117 -11.89 4.48 5.28
CA ILE A 117 -11.04 4.90 6.38
C ILE A 117 -11.18 3.89 7.53
N VAL A 118 -10.26 2.93 7.60
CA VAL A 118 -10.12 2.02 8.74
C VAL A 118 -9.20 2.67 9.76
N GLY A 119 -9.78 3.11 10.87
CA GLY A 119 -9.11 3.44 12.14
C GLY A 119 -8.16 4.63 12.10
N PHE A 120 -8.61 5.80 12.56
CA PHE A 120 -7.70 6.84 13.03
C PHE A 120 -6.99 6.34 14.28
N VAL A 121 -5.67 6.46 14.31
CA VAL A 121 -4.87 6.14 15.50
C VAL A 121 -4.73 7.42 16.32
N THR A 122 -5.38 7.47 17.48
CA THR A 122 -5.15 8.50 18.52
C THR A 122 -3.86 8.26 19.28
#